data_AF-B1XVY5-F1
#
_entry.id   AF-B1XVY5-F1
#
_cell.length_a   1.000
_cell.length_b   1.000
_cell.length_c   1.000
_cell.angle_alpha   90.00
_cell.angle_beta   90.00
_cell.angle_gamma   90.00
#
_symmetry.space_group_name_H-M   'P 1'
#
loop_
_entity.id
_entity.type
_entity.pdbx_description
1 polymer ?
#
loop_
_entity_poly.entity_id
_entity_poly.type
_entity_poly.pdbx_seq_one_letter_code
_entity_poly.pdbx_strand_id
1 'polypeptide(L)'
;MDEAQTAMSFVWLVFIVSVITFYLLHRKPDEFKRYEFHNQSESGATTFDTYEGAKSFRRKQNFYQWLQKLVAFPIVITVFIIFFMYFMLSK
;
A
#
# COMPACT_ATOMS: atom_id res chain seq x y z
N MET A 1 34.52 0.61 2.78
CA MET A 1 33.24 1.27 2.42
C MET A 1 32.77 1.96 3.67
N ASP A 2 32.55 3.27 3.60
CA ASP A 2 32.11 4.05 4.76
C ASP A 2 30.74 3.56 5.23
N GLU A 3 30.56 3.44 6.54
CA GLU A 3 29.31 2.98 7.17
C GLU A 3 28.10 3.80 6.68
N ALA A 4 28.30 5.08 6.39
CA ALA A 4 27.30 5.97 5.81
C ALA A 4 26.83 5.56 4.40
N GLN A 5 27.74 5.13 3.52
CA GLN A 5 27.38 4.66 2.17
C GLN A 5 26.60 3.35 2.22
N THR A 6 26.98 2.46 3.13
CA THR A 6 26.27 1.18 3.34
C THR A 6 24.85 1.45 3.85
N ALA A 7 24.70 2.31 4.86
CA ALA A 7 23.38 2.69 5.39
C ALA A 7 22.48 3.32 4.31
N MET A 8 23.01 4.24 3.50
CA MET A 8 22.25 4.88 2.43
C MET A 8 21.81 3.88 1.34
N SER A 9 22.67 2.91 1.02
CA SER A 9 22.34 1.84 0.07
C SER A 9 21.19 0.97 0.58
N PHE A 10 21.16 0.65 1.87
CA PHE A 10 20.04 -0.05 2.50
C PHE A 10 18.74 0.74 2.45
N VAL A 11 18.78 2.05 2.74
CA VAL A 11 17.60 2.93 2.68
C VAL A 11 17.01 2.94 1.27
N TRP A 12 17.85 3.07 0.24
CA TRP A 12 17.41 3.01 -1.16
C TRP A 12 16.82 1.66 -1.54
N LEU A 13 17.43 0.55 -1.09
CA LEU A 13 16.93 -0.79 -1.38
C LEU A 13 15.54 -1.01 -0.75
N VAL A 14 15.37 -0.61 0.51
CA VAL A 14 14.07 -0.66 1.21
C VAL A 14 13.03 0.19 0.49
N PHE A 15 13.41 1.40 0.04
CA PHE A 15 12.52 2.26 -0.73
C PHE A 15 12.07 1.60 -2.04
N ILE A 16 13.00 1.09 -2.85
CA ILE A 16 12.70 0.46 -4.14
C ILE A 16 11.78 -0.75 -3.95
N VAL A 17 12.11 -1.64 -3.01
CA VAL A 17 11.29 -2.82 -2.72
C VAL A 17 9.89 -2.41 -2.25
N SER A 18 9.79 -1.38 -1.40
CA SER A 18 8.50 -0.90 -0.91
C SER A 18 7.65 -0.30 -2.03
N VAL A 19 8.25 0.49 -2.94
CA VAL A 19 7.55 1.09 -4.09
C VAL A 19 7.07 0.00 -5.06
N ILE A 20 7.90 -0.99 -5.38
CA ILE A 20 7.51 -2.12 -6.24
C ILE A 20 6.35 -2.89 -5.59
N THR A 21 6.47 -3.20 -4.30
CA THR A 21 5.44 -3.93 -3.55
C THR A 21 4.13 -3.15 -3.51
N PHE A 22 4.19 -1.83 -3.28
CA PHE A 22 3.03 -0.95 -3.31
C PHE A 22 2.38 -0.91 -4.70
N TYR A 23 3.18 -0.83 -5.75
CA TYR A 23 2.71 -0.88 -7.13
C TYR A 23 2.08 -2.25 -7.47
N LEU A 24 2.54 -3.36 -6.93
CA LEU A 24 1.84 -4.64 -7.15
C LEU A 24 0.52 -4.70 -6.36
N LEU A 25 0.49 -4.09 -5.17
CA LEU A 25 -0.68 -4.08 -4.29
C LEU A 25 -1.80 -3.13 -4.73
N HIS A 26 -1.52 -2.04 -5.45
CA HIS A 26 -2.55 -1.05 -5.80
C HIS A 26 -3.72 -1.64 -6.62
N ARG A 27 -3.46 -2.69 -7.40
CA ARG A 27 -4.49 -3.29 -8.28
C ARG A 27 -5.57 -4.05 -7.52
N LYS A 28 -5.22 -4.64 -6.37
CA LYS A 28 -6.13 -5.52 -5.63
C LYS A 28 -7.30 -4.75 -5.00
N PRO A 29 -7.09 -3.63 -4.27
CA PRO A 29 -8.18 -2.79 -3.78
C PRO A 29 -9.12 -2.31 -4.87
N ASP A 30 -8.60 -1.98 -6.06
CA ASP A 30 -9.41 -1.49 -7.18
C ASP A 30 -10.33 -2.59 -7.76
N GLU A 31 -9.86 -3.85 -7.79
CA GLU A 31 -10.72 -4.99 -8.13
C GLU A 31 -11.92 -5.11 -7.17
N PHE A 32 -11.71 -4.93 -5.86
CA PHE A 32 -12.80 -4.96 -4.86
C PHE A 32 -13.78 -3.79 -5.04
N LYS A 33 -13.27 -2.57 -5.26
CA LYS A 33 -14.13 -1.39 -5.50
C LYS A 33 -14.98 -1.55 -6.76
N ARG A 34 -14.40 -2.09 -7.83
CA ARG A 34 -15.14 -2.40 -9.06
C ARG A 34 -16.21 -3.45 -8.82
N TYR A 35 -15.93 -4.48 -8.04
CA TYR A 35 -16.94 -5.48 -7.70
C TYR A 35 -18.09 -4.88 -6.88
N GLU A 36 -17.79 -4.02 -5.90
CA GLU A 36 -18.83 -3.30 -5.14
C GLU A 36 -19.68 -2.43 -6.05
N PHE A 37 -19.07 -1.68 -6.96
CA PHE A 37 -19.79 -0.80 -7.88
C PHE A 37 -20.74 -1.56 -8.83
N HIS A 38 -20.30 -2.70 -9.38
CA HIS A 38 -21.14 -3.48 -10.32
C HIS A 38 -22.24 -4.26 -9.63
N ASN A 39 -22.07 -4.63 -8.35
CA ASN A 39 -23.03 -5.42 -7.59
C ASN A 39 -23.76 -4.58 -6.54
N GLN A 40 -23.93 -3.27 -6.76
CA GLN A 40 -24.72 -2.44 -5.85
C GLN A 40 -26.21 -2.58 -6.15
N SER A 41 -27.01 -2.86 -5.12
CA SER A 41 -28.47 -2.79 -5.19
C SER A 41 -28.95 -1.34 -5.30
N GLU A 42 -30.24 -1.15 -5.60
CA GLU A 42 -30.89 0.17 -5.57
C GLU A 42 -30.78 0.88 -4.20
N SER A 43 -30.63 0.11 -3.11
CA SER A 43 -30.39 0.63 -1.77
C SER A 43 -28.92 0.97 -1.46
N GLY A 44 -28.00 0.78 -2.42
CA GLY A 44 -26.57 1.03 -2.28
C GLY A 44 -25.79 -0.07 -1.55
N ALA A 45 -26.44 -1.20 -1.24
CA ALA A 45 -25.79 -2.34 -0.59
C ALA A 45 -25.16 -3.26 -1.65
N THR A 46 -23.92 -3.71 -1.41
CA THR A 46 -23.29 -4.70 -2.27
C THR A 46 -24.01 -6.05 -2.12
N THR A 47 -24.51 -6.58 -3.23
CA THR A 47 -25.17 -7.88 -3.32
C THR A 47 -24.13 -8.98 -3.51
N PHE A 48 -24.40 -10.13 -2.89
CA PHE A 48 -23.56 -11.31 -2.99
C PHE A 48 -24.46 -12.53 -3.12
N ASP A 49 -24.09 -13.47 -3.99
CA ASP A 49 -24.87 -14.70 -4.19
C ASP A 49 -24.84 -15.63 -2.97
N THR A 50 -23.82 -15.48 -2.10
CA THR A 50 -23.65 -16.31 -0.91
C THR A 50 -23.21 -15.49 0.30
N TYR A 51 -23.69 -15.90 1.49
CA TYR A 51 -23.26 -15.31 2.76
C TYR A 51 -21.76 -15.49 3.01
N GLU A 52 -21.21 -16.66 2.66
CA GLU A 52 -19.76 -16.92 2.77
C GLU A 52 -18.94 -16.04 1.81
N GLY A 53 -19.45 -15.79 0.60
CA GLY A 53 -18.90 -14.83 -0.35
C GLY A 53 -18.82 -13.43 0.23
N ALA A 54 -19.91 -12.93 0.82
CA ALA A 54 -19.97 -11.62 1.47
C ALA A 54 -18.95 -11.49 2.63
N LYS A 55 -18.87 -12.50 3.49
CA LYS A 55 -17.96 -12.50 4.66
C LYS A 55 -16.49 -12.55 4.23
N SER A 56 -16.16 -13.39 3.25
CA SER A 56 -14.80 -13.54 2.76
C SER A 56 -14.34 -12.32 1.96
N PHE A 57 -15.26 -11.67 1.23
CA PHE A 57 -15.00 -10.44 0.48
C PHE A 57 -14.55 -9.30 1.40
N ARG A 58 -15.35 -8.98 2.42
CA ARG A 58 -15.01 -7.92 3.40
C ARG A 58 -13.68 -8.18 4.11
N ARG A 59 -13.40 -9.44 4.45
CA ARG A 59 -12.13 -9.82 5.08
C ARG A 59 -10.94 -9.60 4.14
N LYS A 60 -11.07 -9.99 2.86
CA LYS A 60 -10.03 -9.78 1.84
C LYS A 60 -9.82 -8.30 1.55
N GLN A 61 -10.90 -7.53 1.37
CA GLN A 61 -10.85 -6.09 1.15
C GLN A 61 -10.11 -5.38 2.29
N ASN A 62 -10.48 -5.67 3.55
CA ASN A 62 -9.80 -5.11 4.72
C ASN A 62 -8.33 -5.52 4.79
N PHE A 63 -8.01 -6.80 4.49
CA PHE A 63 -6.64 -7.28 4.46
C PHE A 63 -5.77 -6.53 3.44
N TYR A 64 -6.24 -6.37 2.20
CA TYR A 64 -5.49 -5.66 1.16
C TYR A 64 -5.36 -4.16 1.46
N GLN A 65 -6.39 -3.53 2.03
CA GLN A 65 -6.29 -2.13 2.47
C GLN A 65 -5.26 -1.97 3.61
N TRP A 66 -5.24 -2.88 4.57
CA TRP A 66 -4.27 -2.86 5.66
C TRP A 66 -2.85 -3.10 5.15
N LEU A 67 -2.69 -4.08 4.25
CA LEU A 67 -1.42 -4.40 3.63
C LEU A 67 -0.89 -3.23 2.79
N GLN A 68 -1.76 -2.52 2.06
CA GLN A 68 -1.40 -1.30 1.34
C GLN A 68 -0.91 -0.21 2.29
N LYS A 69 -1.57 -0.01 3.44
CA LYS A 69 -1.13 0.96 4.47
C LYS A 69 0.22 0.57 5.10
N LEU A 70 0.42 -0.71 5.39
CA LEU A 70 1.68 -1.23 5.94
C LEU A 70 2.86 -1.01 4.99
N VAL A 71 2.66 -1.21 3.69
CA VAL A 71 3.70 -0.99 2.67
C VAL A 71 3.89 0.49 2.35
N ALA A 72 2.85 1.31 2.48
CA ALA A 72 2.97 2.76 2.32
C ALA A 72 3.83 3.42 3.43
N PHE A 73 3.78 2.89 4.66
CA PHE A 73 4.53 3.42 5.80
C PHE A 73 6.06 3.55 5.57
N PRO A 74 6.79 2.49 5.14
CA PRO A 74 8.21 2.61 4.86
C PRO A 74 8.53 3.56 3.70
N ILE A 75 7.64 3.71 2.71
CA ILE A 75 7.80 4.70 1.63
C ILE A 75 7.78 6.12 2.20
N VAL A 76 6.80 6.43 3.06
CA VAL A 76 6.68 7.77 3.67
C VAL A 76 7.89 8.07 4.54
N ILE A 77 8.37 7.11 5.32
CA ILE A 77 9.56 7.28 6.17
C ILE A 77 10.81 7.53 5.35
N THR A 78 11.04 6.73 4.31
CA THR A 78 12.24 6.86 3.46
C THR A 78 12.25 8.19 2.71
N VAL A 79 11.10 8.64 2.19
CA VAL A 79 10.97 9.97 1.59
C VAL A 79 11.27 11.08 2.60
N PHE A 80 10.76 10.97 3.83
CA PHE A 80 11.03 11.94 4.89
C PHE A 80 12.52 12.00 5.24
N ILE A 81 13.19 10.85 5.37
CA ILE A 81 14.64 10.78 5.65
C ILE A 81 15.44 11.43 4.52
N ILE A 82 15.14 11.09 3.25
CA ILE A 82 15.83 11.67 2.09
C ILE A 82 15.65 13.18 2.05
N PHE A 83 14.42 13.67 2.27
CA PHE A 83 14.11 15.10 2.30
C PHE A 83 14.84 15.82 3.45
N PHE A 84 14.85 15.23 4.64
CA PHE A 84 15.56 15.78 5.80
C PHE A 84 17.08 15.84 5.58
N MET A 85 17.68 14.79 5.01
CA MET A 85 19.10 14.78 4.65
C MET A 85 19.43 15.87 3.62
N TYR A 86 18.60 16.03 2.59
CA TYR A 86 18.77 17.09 1.59
C TYR A 86 18.72 18.49 2.23
N PHE A 87 17.78 18.72 3.13
CA PHE A 87 17.67 19.99 3.85
C PHE A 87 18.90 20.29 4.72
N MET A 88 19.45 19.28 5.41
CA MET A 88 20.66 19.42 6.21
C MET A 88 21.91 19.70 5.38
N LEU A 89 22.00 19.14 4.17
CA LEU A 89 23.12 19.35 3.24
C LEU A 89 23.02 20.68 2.47
N SER A 90 21.80 21.22 2.32
CA SER A 90 21.57 22.48 1.59
C SER A 90 21.75 23.72 2.47
N LYS A 91 21.93 23.55 3.78
CA LYS A 91 22.33 24.59 4.73
C LYS A 91 23.83 24.61 4.92
#